data_AF-A0A2U1MWB1-F1
#
_entry.id   AF-A0A2U1MWB1-F1
#
_cell.length_a   1.000
_cell.length_b   1.000
_cell.length_c   1.000
_cell.angle_alpha   90.00
_cell.angle_beta   90.00
_cell.angle_gamma   90.00
#
_symmetry.space_group_name_H-M   'P 1'
#
loop_
_entity.id
_entity.type
_entity.pdbx_description
1 polymer ?
#
loop_
_entity_poly.entity_id
_entity_poly.type
_entity_poly.pdbx_seq_one_letter_code
_entity_poly.pdbx_strand_id
1 'polypeptide(L)'
;MFAMTSLGAEIDHSVNNGQGPYVFKVSGQIYHQLGAMCPESGAPPKFLQLYIYDTEAEVANCLYNFQRTGRSLRADIIEDLIGFLDEHNELVQLFRIARDKMREADIP
;
A
#
# COMPACT_ATOMS: atom_id res chain seq x y z
N MET A 1 0.50 6.44 0.79
CA MET A 1 1.85 6.01 0.40
C MET A 1 2.26 4.82 1.25
N PHE A 2 2.46 5.02 2.55
CA PHE A 2 2.91 3.98 3.49
C PHE A 2 1.77 3.17 4.13
N ALA A 3 0.68 2.93 3.40
CA ALA A 3 -0.47 2.17 3.92
C ALA A 3 -0.27 0.67 3.67
N MET A 4 -0.40 -0.14 4.72
CA MET A 4 -0.21 -1.61 4.66
C MET A 4 -1.53 -2.37 4.52
N THR A 5 -2.63 -1.77 4.95
CA THR A 5 -3.99 -2.32 4.78
C THR A 5 -4.90 -1.23 4.24
N SER A 6 -5.92 -1.66 3.49
CA SER A 6 -7.04 -0.80 3.12
C SER A 6 -8.27 -1.14 3.96
N LEU A 7 -9.24 -0.23 3.97
CA LEU A 7 -10.54 -0.49 4.55
C LEU A 7 -11.36 -1.33 3.57
N GLY A 8 -11.88 -2.46 4.02
CA GLY A 8 -12.90 -3.20 3.31
C GLY A 8 -14.26 -3.02 3.99
N ALA A 9 -15.27 -2.71 3.18
CA ALA A 9 -16.62 -2.43 3.64
C ALA A 9 -17.63 -2.65 2.51
N GLU A 10 -18.86 -3.04 2.87
CA GLU A 10 -20.00 -2.98 1.95
C GLU A 10 -20.55 -1.55 1.91
N ILE A 11 -20.45 -0.91 0.75
CA ILE A 11 -20.84 0.50 0.54
C ILE A 11 -22.27 0.56 0.01
N ASP A 12 -23.14 1.25 0.75
CA ASP A 12 -24.49 1.56 0.31
C ASP A 12 -24.46 2.77 -0.64
N HIS A 13 -24.53 2.49 -1.95
CA HIS A 13 -24.51 3.53 -2.98
C HIS A 13 -25.85 4.26 -3.16
N SER A 14 -26.93 3.79 -2.53
CA SER A 14 -28.27 4.38 -2.70
C SER A 14 -28.46 5.72 -2.00
N VAL A 15 -27.51 6.13 -1.14
CA VAL A 15 -27.65 7.33 -0.31
C VAL A 15 -27.28 8.64 -1.01
N ASN A 16 -26.57 8.60 -2.14
CA ASN A 16 -26.07 9.80 -2.84
C ASN A 16 -27.00 10.26 -3.98
N ASN A 17 -28.31 10.32 -3.73
CA ASN A 17 -29.31 10.64 -4.76
C ASN A 17 -29.77 12.12 -4.74
N GLY A 18 -29.22 12.95 -3.85
CA GLY A 18 -29.57 14.36 -3.69
C GLY A 18 -28.48 15.32 -4.16
N GLN A 19 -28.74 16.63 -4.05
CA GLN A 19 -27.75 17.69 -4.33
C GLN A 19 -26.81 18.00 -3.15
N GLY A 20 -26.85 17.18 -2.10
CA GLY A 20 -26.00 17.35 -0.93
C GLY A 20 -24.56 16.90 -1.17
N PRO A 21 -23.64 17.23 -0.25
CA PRO A 21 -22.28 16.70 -0.28
C PRO A 21 -22.26 15.17 -0.27
N TYR A 22 -21.30 14.58 -0.96
CA TYR A 22 -21.13 13.13 -1.03
C TYR A 22 -20.93 12.54 0.37
N VAL A 23 -21.68 11.48 0.67
CA VAL A 23 -21.56 10.70 1.90
C VAL A 23 -21.43 9.22 1.56
N PHE A 24 -20.47 8.53 2.15
CA PHE A 24 -20.40 7.07 2.05
C PHE A 24 -21.02 6.46 3.30
N LYS A 25 -21.98 5.55 3.12
CA LYS A 25 -22.61 4.79 4.20
C LYS A 25 -22.10 3.37 4.15
N VAL A 26 -21.60 2.90 5.29
CA VAL A 26 -21.17 1.52 5.50
C VAL A 26 -22.22 0.81 6.35
N SER A 27 -22.58 -0.41 5.97
CA SER A 27 -23.44 -1.28 6.79
C SER A 27 -22.70 -2.57 7.13
N GLY A 28 -22.93 -3.10 8.33
CA GLY A 28 -22.30 -4.34 8.78
C GLY A 28 -20.91 -4.15 9.38
N GLN A 29 -20.04 -5.15 9.21
CA GLN A 29 -18.70 -5.18 9.79
C GLN A 29 -17.68 -4.49 8.89
N ILE A 30 -16.76 -3.77 9.52
CA ILE A 30 -15.58 -3.19 8.87
C ILE A 30 -14.43 -4.16 9.06
N TYR A 31 -13.71 -4.45 7.97
CA TYR A 31 -12.54 -5.32 7.99
C TYR A 31 -11.31 -4.60 7.43
N HIS A 32 -10.13 -5.03 7.89
CA HIS A 32 -8.89 -4.70 7.22
C HIS A 32 -8.76 -5.61 5.99
N GLN A 33 -8.59 -4.99 4.83
CA GLN A 33 -8.31 -5.71 3.60
C GLN A 33 -6.82 -5.60 3.31
N LEU A 34 -6.16 -6.77 3.32
CA LEU A 34 -4.78 -6.90 2.85
C LEU A 34 -4.82 -7.16 1.34
N GLY A 35 -4.05 -6.41 0.57
CA GLY A 35 -3.89 -6.65 -0.87
C GLY A 35 -3.06 -7.91 -1.15
N ALA A 36 -2.91 -8.24 -2.44
CA ALA A 36 -1.99 -9.31 -2.86
C ALA A 36 -0.54 -8.95 -2.47
N MET A 37 0.21 -9.96 -2.00
CA MET A 37 1.60 -9.80 -1.54
C MET A 37 2.58 -9.59 -2.71
N CYS A 38 2.29 -10.20 -3.86
CA CYS A 38 3.01 -10.00 -5.12
C CYS A 38 2.15 -9.15 -6.07
N PRO A 39 2.77 -8.31 -6.92
CA PRO A 39 2.08 -7.69 -8.04
C PRO A 39 1.64 -8.75 -9.06
N GLU A 40 0.65 -8.37 -9.87
CA GLU A 40 0.31 -9.14 -11.06
C GLU A 40 1.49 -9.15 -12.05
N SER A 41 1.56 -10.19 -12.88
CA SER A 41 2.65 -10.33 -13.85
C SER A 41 2.78 -9.10 -14.74
N GLY A 42 3.95 -8.46 -14.70
CA GLY A 42 4.26 -7.23 -15.46
C GLY A 42 3.73 -5.93 -14.86
N ALA A 43 3.03 -5.97 -13.73
CA ALA A 43 2.57 -4.77 -13.03
C ALA A 43 3.64 -4.27 -12.03
N PRO A 44 3.82 -2.95 -11.87
CA PRO A 44 4.71 -2.42 -10.84
C PRO A 44 4.10 -2.63 -9.44
N PRO A 45 4.92 -2.91 -8.41
CA PRO A 45 4.44 -3.09 -7.05
C PRO A 45 3.83 -1.80 -6.48
N LYS A 46 2.80 -1.95 -5.65
CA LYS A 46 2.07 -0.83 -5.03
C LYS A 46 1.69 -1.10 -3.58
N PHE A 47 1.54 -0.02 -2.79
CA PHE A 47 1.08 -0.07 -1.40
C PHE A 47 1.91 -1.06 -0.57
N LEU A 48 1.28 -2.11 -0.03
CA LEU A 48 1.93 -3.16 0.73
C LEU A 48 3.07 -3.86 -0.03
N GLN A 49 2.92 -4.05 -1.34
CA GLN A 49 3.88 -4.78 -2.17
C GLN A 49 5.25 -4.08 -2.22
N LEU A 50 5.28 -2.76 -1.98
CA LEU A 50 6.51 -1.98 -1.89
C LEU A 50 7.42 -2.49 -0.77
N TYR A 51 6.85 -3.06 0.29
CA TYR A 51 7.62 -3.59 1.41
C TYR A 51 8.08 -5.04 1.22
N ILE A 52 7.55 -5.75 0.21
CA ILE A 52 7.65 -7.21 0.08
C ILE A 52 8.34 -7.64 -1.22
N TYR A 53 7.84 -7.21 -2.38
CA TYR A 53 8.17 -7.88 -3.65
C TYR A 53 9.48 -7.38 -4.29
N ASP A 54 9.79 -6.09 -4.17
CA ASP A 54 11.02 -5.51 -4.73
C ASP A 54 11.41 -4.24 -3.96
N THR A 55 12.20 -4.45 -2.90
CA THR A 55 12.59 -3.39 -1.98
C THR A 55 13.81 -2.60 -2.47
N GLU A 56 14.50 -3.07 -3.52
CA GLU A 56 15.67 -2.37 -4.08
C GLU A 56 15.23 -1.15 -4.89
N ALA A 57 14.05 -1.22 -5.51
CA ALA A 57 13.43 -0.11 -6.22
C ALA A 57 12.30 0.57 -5.43
N GLU A 58 12.22 0.40 -4.10
CA GLU A 58 11.07 0.86 -3.29
C GLU A 58 10.78 2.36 -3.47
N VAL A 59 11.82 3.20 -3.39
CA VAL A 59 11.72 4.67 -3.57
C VAL A 59 11.27 5.02 -4.98
N ALA A 60 11.86 4.38 -6.00
CA ALA A 60 11.53 4.63 -7.40
C ALA A 60 10.09 4.22 -7.73
N ASN A 61 9.68 3.04 -7.26
CA ASN A 61 8.32 2.52 -7.38
C ASN A 61 7.32 3.44 -6.66
N CYS A 62 7.69 3.97 -5.50
CA CYS A 62 6.90 4.92 -4.76
C CYS A 62 6.72 6.23 -5.56
N LEU A 63 7.81 6.84 -6.03
CA LEU A 63 7.75 8.05 -6.86
C LEU A 63 6.88 7.83 -8.12
N TYR A 64 7.08 6.72 -8.83
CA TYR A 64 6.31 6.37 -10.02
C TYR A 64 4.80 6.26 -9.74
N ASN A 65 4.40 5.57 -8.67
CA ASN A 65 2.99 5.39 -8.31
C ASN A 65 2.28 6.73 -8.02
N PHE A 66 3.02 7.74 -7.56
CA PHE A 66 2.46 9.05 -7.18
C PHE A 66 2.75 10.17 -8.18
N GLN A 67 3.54 9.93 -9.25
CA GLN A 67 3.79 10.91 -10.32
C GLN A 67 2.51 11.43 -10.99
N ARG A 68 1.45 10.61 -11.04
CA ARG A 68 0.15 10.99 -11.63
C ARG A 68 -0.58 12.09 -10.85
N THR A 69 -0.15 12.41 -9.63
CA THR A 69 -0.76 13.46 -8.79
C THR A 69 -0.30 14.87 -9.16
N GLY A 70 0.66 15.01 -10.10
CA GLY A 70 1.20 16.31 -10.53
C GLY A 70 2.06 17.01 -9.49
N ARG A 71 2.35 16.36 -8.36
CA ARG A 71 3.23 16.88 -7.30
C ARG A 71 4.58 16.19 -7.37
N SER A 72 5.65 16.97 -7.39
CA SER A 72 7.00 16.45 -7.22
C SER A 72 7.16 16.01 -5.78
N LEU A 73 7.34 14.70 -5.58
CA LEU A 73 7.70 14.13 -4.30
C LEU A 73 9.22 14.18 -4.13
N ARG A 74 9.68 14.46 -2.93
CA ARG A 74 11.11 14.47 -2.62
C ARG A 74 11.55 13.06 -2.21
N ALA A 75 12.57 12.53 -2.88
CA ALA A 75 13.07 11.18 -2.65
C ALA A 75 13.69 11.04 -1.25
N ASP A 76 14.39 12.08 -0.76
CA ASP A 76 14.99 12.13 0.57
C ASP A 76 13.98 11.87 1.69
N ILE A 77 12.81 12.53 1.65
CA ILE A 77 11.75 12.28 2.64
C ILE A 77 11.28 10.83 2.59
N ILE A 78 11.13 10.28 1.38
CA ILE A 78 10.62 8.91 1.22
C ILE A 78 11.62 7.92 1.82
N GLU A 79 12.91 8.09 1.54
CA GLU A 79 13.98 7.28 2.14
C GLU A 79 13.99 7.37 3.67
N ASP A 80 13.94 8.59 4.21
CA ASP A 80 13.90 8.81 5.66
C ASP A 80 12.68 8.14 6.31
N LEU A 81 11.50 8.23 5.67
CA LEU A 81 10.28 7.61 6.17
C LEU A 81 10.33 6.08 6.09
N ILE A 82 10.91 5.52 5.03
CA ILE A 82 11.11 4.06 4.91
C ILE A 82 12.03 3.60 6.04
N GLY A 83 13.17 4.26 6.25
CA GLY A 83 14.10 3.93 7.33
C GLY A 83 13.46 4.02 8.72
N PHE A 84 12.72 5.10 8.98
CA PHE A 84 11.97 5.27 10.23
C PHE A 84 10.96 4.14 10.46
N LEU A 85 10.24 3.72 9.42
CA LEU A 85 9.26 2.64 9.52
C LEU A 85 9.93 1.27 9.66
N ASP A 86 11.05 1.02 8.99
CA ASP A 86 11.82 -0.21 9.14
C ASP A 86 12.33 -0.37 10.59
N GLU A 87 12.76 0.73 11.22
CA GLU A 87 13.26 0.70 12.59
C GLU A 87 12.15 0.53 13.64
N HIS A 88 11.00 1.16 13.46
CA HIS A 88 10.01 1.30 14.53
C HIS A 88 8.67 0.59 14.29
N ASN A 89 8.35 0.19 13.06
CA ASN A 89 7.06 -0.40 12.74
C ASN A 89 7.13 -1.93 12.67
N GLU A 90 6.56 -2.59 13.69
CA GLU A 90 6.55 -4.06 13.79
C GLU A 90 5.89 -4.74 12.58
N LEU A 91 4.89 -4.11 11.94
CA LEU A 91 4.27 -4.67 10.74
C LEU A 91 5.21 -4.61 9.54
N VAL A 92 5.96 -3.52 9.38
CA VAL A 92 6.98 -3.42 8.33
C VAL A 92 8.05 -4.49 8.54
N GLN A 93 8.53 -4.63 9.76
CA GLN A 93 9.51 -5.68 10.11
C GLN A 93 8.96 -7.08 9.78
N LEU A 94 7.70 -7.36 10.09
CA LEU A 94 7.04 -8.60 9.72
C LEU A 94 7.00 -8.81 8.20
N PHE A 95 6.71 -7.76 7.42
CA PHE A 95 6.72 -7.82 5.96
C PHE A 95 8.14 -8.00 5.39
N ARG A 96 9.18 -7.42 6.01
CA ARG A 96 10.57 -7.67 5.62
C ARG A 96 10.96 -9.14 5.85
N ILE A 97 10.53 -9.74 6.96
CA ILE A 97 10.71 -11.18 7.20
C ILE A 97 9.98 -12.02 6.15
N ALA A 98 8.76 -11.64 5.78
CA ALA A 98 8.00 -12.33 4.74
C ALA A 98 8.72 -12.26 3.38
N ARG A 99 9.24 -11.08 2.99
CA ARG A 99 10.08 -10.93 1.79
C ARG A 99 11.27 -11.88 1.81
N ASP A 100 12.02 -11.89 2.90
CA ASP A 100 13.26 -12.67 2.98
C ASP A 100 12.97 -14.16 2.80
N LYS A 101 11.90 -14.66 3.44
CA LYS A 101 11.41 -16.03 3.26
C LYS A 101 10.95 -16.34 1.83
N MET A 102 10.28 -15.39 1.16
CA MET A 102 9.83 -15.58 -0.22
C MET A 102 11.02 -15.66 -1.20
N ARG A 103 12.05 -14.84 -0.99
CA ARG A 103 13.31 -14.86 -1.76
C ARG A 103 14.07 -16.17 -1.56
N GLU A 104 14.14 -16.69 -0.33
CA GLU A 104 14.80 -17.97 -0.03
C GLU A 104 14.09 -19.17 -0.67
N ALA A 105 12.77 -19.11 -0.78
CA ALA A 105 11.96 -20.21 -1.29
C ALA A 105 11.85 -20.25 -2.83
N ASP A 106 12.53 -19.32 -3.54
CA ASP A 106 12.44 -19.13 -5.00
C ASP A 106 10.97 -19.04 -5.49
N ILE A 107 10.12 -18.45 -4.65
CA ILE A 107 8.70 -18.25 -4.95
C ILE A 107 8.60 -16.98 -5.80
N PRO A 108 8.07 -17.07 -7.03
CA PRO A 108 8.01 -15.94 -7.95
C PRO A 108 7.11 -14.79 -7.47
#